data_AF-A0A2S6GH87-F1
#
_entry.id   AF-A0A2S6GH87-F1
#
_cell.length_a   1.000
_cell.length_b   1.000
_cell.length_c   1.000
_cell.angle_alpha   90.00
_cell.angle_beta   90.00
_cell.angle_gamma   90.00
#
_symmetry.space_group_name_H-M   'P 1'
#
loop_
_entity.id
_entity.type
_entity.pdbx_description
1 polymer ?
#
loop_
_entity_poly.entity_id
_entity_poly.type
_entity_poly.pdbx_seq_one_letter_code
_entity_poly.pdbx_strand_id
1 'polypeptide(L)' 'MSNVLIIGNHVKVQGMPNDFKILSYNFVLGGSVEMILESSEGSRIFLKRRKSQITDIEHEYDFDTGSNDENYGY' A
#
# COMPACT_ATOMS: atom_id res chain seq x y z
N MET A 1 -8.71 11.43 -11.42
CA MET A 1 -7.61 10.58 -11.92
C MET A 1 -6.90 9.98 -10.72
N SER A 2 -6.77 8.65 -10.71
CA SER A 2 -5.99 7.92 -9.70
C SER A 2 -4.52 7.97 -10.13
N ASN A 3 -3.64 8.37 -9.23
CA ASN A 3 -2.20 8.50 -9.51
C ASN A 3 -1.41 7.29 -8.99
N VAL A 4 -2.10 6.26 -8.50
CA VAL A 4 -1.51 5.10 -7.84
C VAL A 4 -2.21 3.84 -8.34
N LEU A 5 -1.43 2.92 -8.90
CA LEU A 5 -1.90 1.64 -9.41
C LEU A 5 -1.21 0.52 -8.63
N ILE A 6 -1.99 -0.45 -8.14
CA ILE A 6 -1.45 -1.67 -7.54
C ILE A 6 -1.38 -2.75 -8.63
N ILE A 7 -0.24 -3.44 -8.72
CA ILE A 7 -0.03 -4.56 -9.63
C ILE A 7 0.63 -5.69 -8.83
N GLY A 8 -0.17 -6.66 -8.39
CA GLY A 8 0.31 -7.70 -7.48
C GLY A 8 0.87 -7.08 -6.20
N ASN A 9 2.12 -7.39 -5.85
CA ASN A 9 2.82 -6.84 -4.68
C ASN A 9 3.58 -5.53 -4.94
N HIS A 10 3.29 -4.83 -6.04
CA HIS A 10 3.94 -3.58 -6.40
C HIS A 10 2.95 -2.42 -6.54
N VAL A 11 3.45 -1.21 -6.30
CA VAL A 11 2.75 0.06 -6.49
C VAL A 11 3.47 0.86 -7.56
N LYS A 12 2.71 1.27 -8.57
CA LYS A 12 3.13 2.22 -9.59
C LYS A 12 2.54 3.58 -9.28
N VAL A 13 3.40 4.56 -9.04
CA VAL A 13 3.00 5.95 -8.80
C VAL A 13 3.23 6.76 -10.07
N GLN A 14 2.19 7.40 -10.58
CA GLN A 14 2.32 8.25 -11.77
C GLN A 14 3.33 9.37 -11.53
N GLY A 15 4.29 9.51 -12.44
CA GLY A 15 5.37 10.49 -12.35
C GLY A 15 6.63 9.99 -11.62
N MET A 16 6.61 8.76 -11.10
CA MET A 16 7.82 8.09 -10.62
C MET A 16 8.33 7.08 -11.67
N PRO A 17 9.65 7.03 -11.91
CA PRO A 17 10.22 6.18 -12.95
C PRO A 17 10.19 4.69 -12.59
N ASN A 18 10.23 4.38 -11.29
CA ASN A 18 10.31 3.01 -10.78
C ASN A 18 9.03 2.64 -10.03
N ASP A 19 8.69 1.37 -10.11
CA ASP A 19 7.65 0.76 -9.28
C ASP A 19 8.23 0.49 -7.87
N PHE A 20 7.36 0.42 -6.87
CA PHE A 20 7.74 0.16 -5.49
C PHE A 20 7.13 -1.15 -5.01
N LYS A 21 7.90 -1.94 -4.28
CA LYS A 21 7.38 -3.14 -3.60
C LYS A 21 6.56 -2.73 -2.39
N ILE A 22 5.40 -3.34 -2.19
CA ILE A 22 4.60 -3.17 -0.99
C ILE A 22 5.22 -4.01 0.12
N LEU A 23 5.63 -3.38 1.22
CA LEU A 23 6.08 -4.07 2.43
C LEU A 23 4.92 -4.34 3.38
N SER A 24 4.04 -3.35 3.54
CA SER A 24 2.82 -3.47 4.32
C SER A 24 1.81 -2.42 3.89
N TYR A 25 0.54 -2.66 4.17
CA TYR A 25 -0.50 -1.66 4.03
C TYR A 25 -1.55 -1.80 5.13
N ASN A 26 -2.27 -0.72 5.41
CA ASN A 26 -3.35 -0.71 6.38
C ASN A 26 -4.51 0.15 5.88
N PHE A 27 -5.74 -0.34 6.07
CA PHE A 27 -6.96 0.42 5.81
C PHE A 27 -7.31 1.22 7.06
N VAL A 28 -7.19 2.54 6.97
CA VAL A 28 -7.49 3.44 8.08
C VAL A 28 -8.97 3.83 8.05
N LEU A 29 -9.60 3.82 9.23
CA LEU A 29 -10.92 4.41 9.48
C LEU A 29 -11.01 5.80 8.85
N GLY A 30 -11.96 5.97 7.92
CA GLY A 30 -12.06 7.17 7.07
C GLY A 30 -11.72 6.93 5.59
N GLY A 31 -11.53 5.68 5.16
CA GLY A 31 -11.46 5.31 3.74
C GLY A 31 -10.12 5.65 3.07
N SER A 32 -9.06 5.70 3.86
CA SER A 32 -7.69 5.87 3.37
C SER A 32 -6.90 4.57 3.51
N VAL A 33 -5.87 4.45 2.67
CA VAL A 33 -4.90 3.36 2.69
C VAL A 33 -3.54 3.96 2.97
N GLU A 34 -2.88 3.39 3.96
CA GLU A 34 -1.49 3.70 4.30
C GLU A 34 -0.64 2.52 3.85
N MET A 35 0.49 2.80 3.20
CA MET A 35 1.40 1.78 2.66
C MET A 35 2.84 2.13 3.02
N ILE A 36 3.61 1.10 3.39
CA ILE A 36 5.07 1.17 3.42
C ILE A 36 5.56 0.53 2.13
N LEU A 37 6.29 1.30 1.33
CA LEU A 37 6.81 0.88 0.05
C LEU A 37 8.34 0.87 0.05
N GLU A 38 8.93 -0.02 -0.73
CA GLU A 38 10.38 -0.15 -0.91
C GLU A 38 10.76 0.05 -2.38
N SER A 39 11.72 0.93 -2.65
CA SER A 39 12.28 1.11 -3.98
C SER A 39 13.25 -0.02 -4.33
N SER A 40 13.60 -0.14 -5.61
CA SER A 40 14.65 -1.06 -6.08
C SER A 40 16.02 -0.83 -5.44
N GLU A 41 16.26 0.35 -4.87
CA GLU A 41 17.51 0.72 -4.20
C GLU A 41 17.45 0.47 -2.67
N GLY A 42 16.35 -0.10 -2.17
CA GLY A 42 16.14 -0.36 -0.74
C GLY A 42 15.67 0.84 0.08
N SER A 43 15.37 1.97 -0.58
CA SER A 43 14.80 3.13 0.11
C SER A 43 13.33 2.90 0.45
N ARG A 44 12.93 3.23 1.67
CA ARG A 44 11.55 3.06 2.13
C ARG A 44 10.80 4.37 2.09
N ILE A 45 9.57 4.34 1.59
CA ILE A 45 8.66 5.49 1.57
C ILE A 45 7.33 5.13 2.22
N PHE A 46 6.72 6.12 2.86
CA PHE A 46 5.37 6.02 3.39
C PHE A 46 4.39 6.72 2.44
N LEU A 47 3.34 6.01 2.03
CA LEU A 47 2.32 6.53 1.13
C LEU A 47 0.94 6.45 1.78
N LYS A 48 0.26 7.60 1.88
CA LYS A 48 -1.14 7.69 2.33
C LYS A 48 -2.02 8.25 1.22
N ARG A 49 -3.04 7.50 0.81
CA ARG A 49 -4.00 7.91 -0.22
C ARG A 49 -5.42 7.49 0.13
N ARG A 50 -6.42 8.20 -0.42
CA ARG A 50 -7.81 7.75 -0.31
C ARG A 50 -7.99 6.48 -1.14
N LYS A 51 -8.84 5.54 -0.69
CA LYS A 51 -9.14 4.31 -1.44
C LYS A 51 -9.60 4.61 -2.87
N SER A 52 -10.39 5.67 -3.05
CA SER A 52 -10.87 6.12 -4.38
C SER A 52 -9.78 6.68 -5.32
N GLN A 53 -8.56 6.89 -4.82
CA GLN A 53 -7.40 7.38 -5.57
C GLN A 53 -6.38 6.27 -5.86
N ILE A 54 -6.71 5.02 -5.53
CA ILE A 54 -5.90 3.84 -5.83
C ILE A 54 -6.73 2.99 -6.77
N THR A 55 -6.14 2.62 -7.91
CA THR A 55 -6.78 1.74 -8.88
C THR A 55 -6.38 0.30 -8.60
N ASP A 56 -7.33 -0.61 -8.78
CA ASP A 56 -7.14 -2.06 -8.61
C ASP A 56 -6.89 -2.50 -7.16
N ILE A 57 -7.38 -1.71 -6.19
CA ILE A 57 -7.47 -2.10 -4.78
C ILE A 57 -8.83 -2.77 -4.50
N GLU A 58 -9.20 -3.74 -5.33
CA GLU A 58 -10.49 -4.43 -5.23
C GLU A 58 -10.48 -5.61 -4.27
N HIS A 59 -9.30 -6.18 -4.02
CA HIS A 59 -9.11 -7.24 -3.06
C HIS A 59 -8.19 -6.75 -1.94
N GLU A 60 -8.58 -7.08 -0.71
CA GLU A 60 -7.63 -7.30 0.38
C GLU A 60 -6.55 -8.21 -0.20
N TYR A 61 -5.43 -7.63 -0.63
CA TYR A 61 -4.27 -8.41 -0.97
C TYR A 61 -3.81 -9.00 0.36
N ASP A 62 -4.19 -10.24 0.65
CA ASP A 62 -3.54 -11.06 1.67
C ASP A 62 -2.10 -11.27 1.19
N PHE A 63 -1.27 -10.24 1.32
CA PHE A 63 0.14 -10.49 1.56
C PHE A 63 0.16 -11.19 2.90
N ASP A 64 0.88 -12.31 3.01
CA ASP A 64 1.19 -12.93 4.29
C ASP A 64 1.89 -11.89 5.18
N THR A 65 1.09 -11.04 5.84
CA THR A 65 1.51 -10.17 6.93
C THR A 65 1.64 -11.07 8.13
N GLY A 66 2.66 -11.93 8.10
CA GLY A 66 3.26 -12.38 9.33
C GLY A 66 3.62 -11.12 10.13
N SER A 67 2.97 -10.95 11.28
CA SER A 67 3.13 -9.86 12.27
C SER A 67 2.23 -8.64 12.06
N ASN A 68 0.96 -8.71 12.50
CA ASN A 68 0.35 -7.67 13.36
C ASN A 68 -1.04 -8.09 13.87
N ASP A 69 -1.17 -9.34 14.32
CA ASP A 69 -2.29 -9.78 15.15
C ASP A 69 -2.04 -9.32 16.61
N GLU A 70 -1.81 -8.01 16.79
CA GLU A 70 -1.85 -7.39 18.12
C GLU A 70 -3.32 -7.07 18.42
N ASN A 71 -3.98 -8.11 18.89
CA ASN A 71 -5.25 -8.11 19.60
C ASN A 71 -5.22 -7.06 20.73
N TYR A 72 -5.64 -5.84 20.44
CA TYR A 72 -6.04 -4.88 21.48
C TYR A 72 -7.38 -5.33 22.04
N GLY A 73 -7.32 -6.30 22.95
CA GLY A 73 -8.43 -6.65 23.83
C GLY A 73 -8.81 -5.44 24.68
N TYR A 74 -10.09 -5.09 24.64
CA TYR A 74 -10.74 -4.16 25.58
C TYR A 74 -10.94 -4.81 26.95
#